data_AF-A0A853JRL7-F1
#
_entry.id   AF-A0A853JRL7-F1
#
_cell.length_a   1.000
_cell.length_b   1.000
_cell.length_c   1.000
_cell.angle_alpha   90.00
_cell.angle_beta   90.00
_cell.angle_gamma   90.00
#
_symmetry.space_group_name_H-M   'P 1'
#
loop_
_entity.id
_entity.type
_entity.pdbx_description
1 polymer ?
#
loop_
_entity_poly.entity_id
_entity_poly.type
_entity_poly.pdbx_seq_one_letter_code
_entity_poly.pdbx_strand_id
1 'polypeptide(L)'
;MLYPLIGLLAGLLIGVVLPFEIPLAYSSYLSIAILASLNSVFGGIQADLEGKFDQKLFITGFFGNTILAALLTYIGDRVGIPIYYAAIFYFGTSLFSNFAKIRRYYFRSGSKESDPKAISKEQKHGHSTGHKAEPIEIIHSTTDDLDETEDYEEEDYDAVELDENGYRGDASDEDEVFEDDEELDEEQKNDDKKQTKSFLREIEEEEK
;
A
#
# COMPACT_ATOMS: atom_id res chain seq x y z
N MET A 1 -24.90 1.23 3.66
CA MET A 1 -24.31 1.93 4.82
C MET A 1 -24.61 1.25 6.15
N LEU A 2 -25.83 0.78 6.45
CA LEU A 2 -26.12 0.16 7.77
C LEU A 2 -25.55 -1.26 7.95
N TYR A 3 -25.56 -2.10 6.90
CA TYR A 3 -25.14 -3.50 7.01
C TYR A 3 -23.68 -3.70 7.47
N PRO A 4 -22.66 -2.97 6.94
CA PRO A 4 -21.29 -3.08 7.44
C PRO A 4 -21.15 -2.66 8.90
N LEU A 5 -21.89 -1.64 9.34
CA LEU A 5 -21.88 -1.16 10.72
C LEU A 5 -22.45 -2.20 11.68
N ILE A 6 -23.54 -2.88 11.29
CA ILE A 6 -24.12 -3.99 12.07
C ILE A 6 -23.11 -5.14 12.17
N GLY A 7 -22.43 -5.49 11.07
CA GLY A 7 -21.40 -6.52 11.06
C GLY A 7 -20.22 -6.20 11.98
N LEU A 8 -19.72 -4.96 11.93
CA LEU A 8 -18.65 -4.48 12.83
C LEU A 8 -19.08 -4.56 14.30
N LEU A 9 -20.28 -4.05 14.62
CA LEU A 9 -20.78 -4.02 15.98
C LEU A 9 -21.02 -5.44 16.52
N ALA A 10 -21.58 -6.33 15.69
CA ALA A 10 -21.76 -7.74 16.03
C ALA A 10 -20.41 -8.43 16.27
N GLY A 11 -19.43 -8.24 15.39
CA GLY A 11 -18.09 -8.80 15.56
C GLY A 11 -17.39 -8.31 16.83
N LEU A 12 -17.49 -7.01 17.12
CA LEU A 12 -16.94 -6.41 18.33
C LEU A 12 -17.60 -6.97 19.59
N LEU A 13 -18.93 -7.06 19.61
CA LEU A 13 -19.68 -7.63 20.74
C LEU A 13 -19.32 -9.10 20.96
N ILE A 14 -19.23 -9.89 19.89
CA ILE A 14 -18.79 -11.29 19.97
C ILE A 14 -17.38 -11.39 20.56
N GLY A 15 -16.45 -10.54 20.09
CA GLY A 15 -15.08 -10.51 20.58
C GLY A 15 -14.97 -10.16 22.07
N VAL A 16 -15.77 -9.19 22.55
CA VAL A 16 -15.77 -8.77 23.97
C VAL A 16 -16.43 -9.82 24.88
N VAL A 17 -17.47 -10.50 24.40
CA VAL A 17 -18.18 -11.53 25.19
C VAL A 17 -17.40 -12.84 25.25
N LEU A 18 -16.49 -13.11 24.29
CA LEU A 18 -15.66 -14.31 24.30
C LEU A 18 -14.65 -14.26 25.47
N PRO A 19 -14.72 -15.17 26.45
CA PRO A 19 -13.78 -15.20 27.57
C PRO A 19 -12.49 -15.92 27.17
N PHE A 20 -11.87 -15.47 26.07
CA PHE A 20 -10.64 -16.06 25.53
C PHE A 20 -9.49 -15.08 25.73
N GLU A 21 -8.67 -15.34 26.74
CA GLU A 21 -7.43 -14.60 26.96
C GLU A 21 -6.41 -15.07 25.92
N ILE A 22 -5.98 -14.14 25.07
CA ILE A 22 -4.97 -14.42 24.05
C ILE A 22 -3.60 -14.40 24.74
N PRO A 23 -2.87 -15.53 24.80
CA PRO A 23 -1.54 -15.55 25.39
C PRO A 23 -0.60 -14.59 24.65
N LEU A 24 0.30 -13.94 25.37
CA LEU A 24 1.22 -12.94 24.80
C LEU A 24 2.03 -13.48 23.62
N ALA A 25 2.34 -14.78 23.61
CA ALA A 25 3.03 -15.46 22.53
C ALA A 25 2.28 -15.42 21.17
N TYR A 26 0.95 -15.26 21.16
CA TYR A 26 0.16 -15.16 19.93
C TYR A 26 -0.17 -13.72 19.53
N SER A 27 0.21 -12.74 20.36
CA SER A 27 -0.12 -11.33 20.14
C SER A 27 0.41 -10.82 18.80
N SER A 28 1.64 -11.19 18.43
CA SER A 28 2.25 -10.75 17.18
C SER A 28 1.50 -11.26 15.95
N TYR A 29 1.06 -12.52 15.96
CA TYR A 29 0.30 -13.11 14.85
C TYR A 29 -1.07 -12.46 14.69
N LEU A 30 -1.75 -12.20 15.81
CA LEU A 30 -3.05 -11.54 15.80
C LEU A 30 -2.92 -10.10 15.29
N SER A 31 -1.90 -9.35 15.74
CA SER A 31 -1.66 -7.98 15.28
C SER A 31 -1.48 -7.91 13.77
N ILE A 32 -0.68 -8.81 13.18
CA ILE A 32 -0.49 -8.88 11.73
C ILE A 32 -1.78 -9.30 11.03
N ALA A 33 -2.51 -10.27 11.57
CA ALA A 33 -3.78 -10.72 11.01
C ALA A 33 -4.79 -9.55 10.92
N ILE A 34 -4.94 -8.79 12.01
CA ILE A 34 -5.81 -7.61 12.05
C ILE A 34 -5.33 -6.55 11.05
N LEU A 35 -4.02 -6.31 10.97
CA LEU A 35 -3.45 -5.34 10.05
C LEU A 35 -3.72 -5.73 8.58
N ALA A 36 -3.57 -7.00 8.22
CA ALA A 36 -3.87 -7.52 6.88
C ALA A 36 -5.37 -7.49 6.55
N SER A 37 -6.23 -7.81 7.52
CA SER A 37 -7.69 -7.63 7.42
C SER A 37 -8.05 -6.17 7.14
N LEU A 38 -7.45 -5.24 7.89
CA LEU A 38 -7.67 -3.81 7.73
C LEU A 38 -7.22 -3.32 6.36
N ASN A 39 -6.06 -3.78 5.87
CA ASN A 39 -5.59 -3.46 4.53
C ASN A 39 -6.62 -3.86 3.45
N SER A 40 -7.24 -5.04 3.61
CA SER A 40 -8.29 -5.50 2.68
C SER A 40 -9.57 -4.64 2.78
N VAL A 41 -9.94 -4.17 3.98
CA VAL A 41 -11.06 -3.23 4.17
C VAL A 41 -10.80 -1.91 3.45
N PHE A 42 -9.61 -1.33 3.60
CA PHE A 42 -9.25 -0.09 2.91
C PHE A 42 -9.19 -0.27 1.40
N GLY A 43 -8.64 -1.39 0.91
CA GLY A 43 -8.68 -1.73 -0.51
C GLY A 43 -10.11 -1.89 -1.05
N GLY A 44 -11.00 -2.50 -0.26
CA GLY A 44 -12.43 -2.61 -0.60
C GLY A 44 -13.13 -1.25 -0.66
N ILE A 45 -12.87 -0.35 0.29
CA ILE A 45 -13.40 1.01 0.28
C ILE A 45 -12.88 1.78 -0.94
N GLN A 46 -11.58 1.69 -1.24
CA GLN A 46 -11.01 2.32 -2.42
C GLN A 46 -11.66 1.80 -3.71
N ALA A 47 -11.82 0.48 -3.85
CA ALA A 47 -12.45 -0.14 -5.01
C ALA A 47 -13.93 0.27 -5.16
N ASP A 48 -14.66 0.44 -4.04
CA ASP A 48 -16.03 0.95 -4.03
C ASP A 48 -16.11 2.40 -4.52
N LEU A 49 -15.19 3.26 -4.08
CA LEU A 49 -15.11 4.64 -4.55
C LEU A 49 -14.78 4.74 -6.05
N GLU A 50 -13.95 3.83 -6.56
CA GLU A 50 -13.58 3.73 -7.98
C GLU A 50 -14.65 3.02 -8.84
N GLY A 51 -15.72 2.49 -8.25
CA GLY A 51 -16.77 1.74 -8.96
C GLY A 51 -16.31 0.36 -9.47
N LYS A 52 -15.19 -0.16 -8.96
CA LYS A 52 -14.56 -1.43 -9.33
C LYS A 52 -14.70 -2.50 -8.23
N PHE A 53 -15.65 -2.33 -7.31
CA PHE A 53 -15.82 -3.25 -6.18
C PHE A 53 -16.38 -4.60 -6.62
N ASP A 54 -15.60 -5.66 -6.40
CA ASP A 54 -16.05 -7.05 -6.50
C ASP A 54 -16.12 -7.70 -5.11
N GLN A 55 -17.33 -8.14 -4.74
CA GLN A 55 -17.57 -8.73 -3.43
C GLN A 55 -16.80 -10.05 -3.21
N LYS A 56 -16.66 -10.90 -4.24
CA LYS A 56 -15.93 -12.16 -4.11
C LYS A 56 -14.46 -11.86 -3.89
N LEU A 57 -13.87 -10.97 -4.69
CA LEU A 57 -12.46 -10.60 -4.56
C LEU A 57 -12.17 -9.95 -3.20
N PHE A 58 -13.08 -9.13 -2.69
CA PHE A 58 -12.97 -8.57 -1.35
C PHE A 58 -13.00 -9.65 -0.26
N ILE A 59 -13.95 -10.58 -0.30
CA ILE A 59 -14.09 -11.62 0.73
C ILE A 59 -12.89 -12.58 0.69
N THR A 60 -12.48 -13.03 -0.50
CA THR A 60 -11.32 -13.91 -0.63
C THR A 60 -10.03 -13.20 -0.24
N GLY A 61 -9.86 -11.92 -0.61
CA GLY A 61 -8.73 -11.11 -0.18
C GLY A 61 -8.71 -10.90 1.34
N PHE A 62 -9.85 -10.57 1.95
CA PHE A 62 -9.94 -10.34 3.40
C PHE A 62 -9.51 -11.56 4.20
N PHE A 63 -10.12 -12.72 3.97
CA PHE A 63 -9.78 -13.93 4.72
C PHE A 63 -8.45 -14.55 4.26
N GLY A 64 -8.20 -14.59 2.96
CA GLY A 64 -7.00 -15.17 2.37
C GLY A 64 -5.74 -14.43 2.80
N ASN A 65 -5.70 -13.10 2.65
CA ASN A 65 -4.54 -12.31 3.04
C ASN A 65 -4.32 -12.33 4.56
N THR A 66 -5.41 -12.31 5.35
CA THR A 66 -5.33 -12.37 6.81
C THR A 66 -4.73 -13.69 7.30
N ILE A 67 -5.24 -14.82 6.79
CA ILE A 67 -4.74 -16.15 7.15
C ILE A 67 -3.29 -16.29 6.66
N LEU A 68 -3.00 -15.85 5.44
CA LEU A 68 -1.66 -15.93 4.87
C LEU A 68 -0.66 -15.11 5.68
N ALA A 69 -1.02 -13.89 6.09
CA ALA A 69 -0.16 -13.03 6.89
C ALA A 69 0.11 -13.62 8.29
N ALA A 70 -0.92 -14.15 8.96
CA ALA A 70 -0.78 -14.83 10.24
C ALA A 70 0.12 -16.08 10.12
N LEU A 71 -0.10 -16.89 9.08
CA LEU A 71 0.65 -18.10 8.81
C LEU A 71 2.11 -17.79 8.47
N LEU A 72 2.37 -16.78 7.65
CA LEU A 72 3.72 -16.35 7.28
C LEU A 72 4.48 -15.84 8.51
N THR A 73 3.83 -15.04 9.35
CA THR A 73 4.42 -14.57 10.61
C THR A 73 4.73 -15.74 11.55
N TYR A 74 3.82 -16.71 11.66
CA TYR A 74 4.04 -17.93 12.43
C TYR A 74 5.22 -18.75 11.90
N ILE A 75 5.33 -18.93 10.58
CA ILE A 75 6.48 -19.63 9.98
C ILE A 75 7.78 -18.85 10.24
N GLY A 76 7.77 -17.53 10.13
CA GLY A 76 8.93 -16.68 10.44
C GLY A 76 9.45 -16.93 11.85
N ASP A 77 8.55 -16.88 12.82
CA ASP A 77 8.90 -17.15 14.22
C ASP A 77 9.46 -18.57 14.43
N ARG A 78 8.96 -19.57 13.68
CA ARG A 78 9.47 -20.96 13.76
C ARG A 78 10.86 -21.13 13.16
N VAL A 79 11.20 -20.36 12.14
CA VAL A 79 12.53 -20.37 11.50
C VAL A 79 13.50 -19.43 12.23
N GLY A 80 13.01 -18.62 13.18
CA GLY A 80 13.81 -17.63 13.91
C GLY A 80 14.05 -16.34 13.13
N ILE A 81 13.27 -16.09 12.07
CA ILE A 81 13.35 -14.88 11.26
C ILE A 81 12.23 -13.94 11.72
N PRO A 82 12.53 -12.67 12.06
CA PRO A 82 11.53 -11.72 12.56
C PRO A 82 10.69 -11.13 11.41
N ILE A 83 9.98 -11.98 10.66
CA ILE A 83 9.15 -11.61 9.51
C ILE A 83 8.06 -10.60 9.90
N TYR A 84 7.66 -10.59 11.18
CA TYR A 84 6.75 -9.61 11.75
C TYR A 84 7.06 -8.16 11.33
N TYR A 85 8.32 -7.72 11.38
CA TYR A 85 8.68 -6.34 11.01
C TYR A 85 8.48 -6.07 9.52
N ALA A 86 8.85 -7.03 8.66
CA ALA A 86 8.64 -6.93 7.23
C ALA A 86 7.14 -6.89 6.89
N ALA A 87 6.34 -7.70 7.58
CA ALA A 87 4.89 -7.72 7.42
C ALA A 87 4.27 -6.37 7.81
N ILE A 88 4.65 -5.78 8.96
CA ILE A 88 4.15 -4.45 9.35
C ILE A 88 4.52 -3.41 8.30
N PHE A 89 5.76 -3.42 7.81
CA PHE A 89 6.20 -2.44 6.82
C PHE A 89 5.40 -2.57 5.52
N TYR A 90 5.26 -3.78 4.99
CA TYR A 90 4.49 -4.04 3.77
C TYR A 90 3.01 -3.69 3.91
N PHE A 91 2.35 -4.17 4.97
CA PHE A 91 0.93 -3.86 5.17
C PHE A 91 0.71 -2.40 5.54
N GLY A 92 1.63 -1.77 6.27
CA GLY A 92 1.58 -0.36 6.63
C GLY A 92 1.68 0.54 5.41
N THR A 93 2.68 0.32 4.56
CA THR A 93 2.82 1.05 3.28
C THR A 93 1.60 0.86 2.37
N SER A 94 1.09 -0.37 2.26
CA SER A 94 -0.13 -0.67 1.50
C SER A 94 -1.35 0.06 2.06
N LEU A 95 -1.51 0.08 3.39
CA LEU A 95 -2.61 0.75 4.06
C LEU A 95 -2.57 2.28 3.83
N PHE A 96 -1.38 2.89 3.95
CA PHE A 96 -1.21 4.32 3.68
C PHE A 96 -1.43 4.67 2.22
N SER A 97 -1.02 3.80 1.28
CA SER A 97 -1.29 3.98 -0.14
C SER A 97 -2.79 3.97 -0.43
N ASN A 98 -3.52 2.97 0.09
CA ASN A 98 -4.98 2.90 -0.04
C ASN A 98 -5.66 4.14 0.57
N PHE A 99 -5.21 4.58 1.76
CA PHE A 99 -5.70 5.79 2.40
C PHE A 99 -5.43 7.06 1.56
N ALA A 100 -4.24 7.18 0.98
CA ALA A 100 -3.89 8.32 0.12
C ALA A 100 -4.79 8.41 -1.10
N LYS A 101 -5.13 7.27 -1.72
CA LYS A 101 -6.07 7.19 -2.86
C LYS A 101 -7.50 7.59 -2.44
N ILE A 102 -7.99 7.06 -1.31
CA ILE A 102 -9.28 7.44 -0.74
C ILE A 102 -9.33 8.96 -0.48
N ARG A 103 -8.28 9.52 0.15
CA ARG A 103 -8.15 10.96 0.39
C ARG A 103 -8.18 11.76 -0.90
N ARG A 104 -7.41 11.33 -1.92
CA ARG A 104 -7.36 12.00 -3.24
C ARG A 104 -8.73 11.98 -3.92
N TYR A 105 -9.48 10.89 -3.81
CA TYR A 105 -10.82 10.79 -4.38
C TYR A 105 -11.76 11.87 -3.82
N TYR A 106 -11.78 12.04 -2.49
CA TYR A 106 -12.59 13.09 -1.86
C TYR A 106 -12.16 14.51 -2.26
N PHE A 107 -10.86 14.73 -2.50
CA PHE A 107 -10.33 16.05 -2.82
C PHE A 107 -10.41 16.40 -4.32
N ARG A 108 -10.32 15.42 -5.23
CA ARG A 108 -10.33 15.64 -6.70
C ARG A 108 -11.73 15.72 -7.31
N SER A 109 -12.80 15.68 -6.50
CA SER A 109 -14.20 15.81 -6.92
C SER A 109 -14.60 17.23 -7.41
N GLY A 110 -13.67 18.00 -7.98
CA GLY A 110 -13.87 19.36 -8.49
C GLY A 110 -13.78 19.53 -10.01
N SER A 111 -13.26 18.55 -10.76
CA SER A 111 -13.12 18.65 -12.22
C SER A 111 -14.02 17.61 -12.91
N LYS A 112 -15.21 18.04 -13.34
CA LYS A 112 -16.05 17.24 -14.26
C LYS A 112 -15.44 17.32 -15.66
N GLU A 113 -14.69 16.30 -16.06
CA GLU A 113 -14.27 16.12 -17.45
C GLU A 113 -15.35 15.33 -18.21
N SER A 114 -15.61 15.80 -19.43
CA SER A 114 -16.78 15.57 -20.27
C SER A 114 -16.91 14.16 -20.86
N ASP A 115 -18.17 13.76 -21.06
CA ASP A 115 -18.66 12.51 -21.67
C ASP A 115 -18.09 12.24 -23.09
N PRO A 116 -17.34 11.14 -23.33
CA PRO A 116 -16.79 10.80 -24.64
C PRO A 116 -17.79 10.13 -25.61
N LYS A 117 -19.10 10.43 -25.51
CA LYS A 117 -20.13 9.88 -26.43
C LYS A 117 -20.44 10.71 -27.68
N ALA A 118 -19.63 11.71 -28.01
CA ALA A 118 -19.90 12.59 -29.17
C ALA A 118 -19.15 12.24 -30.47
N ILE A 119 -18.24 11.27 -30.51
CA ILE A 119 -17.36 11.07 -31.70
C ILE A 119 -17.87 10.00 -32.71
N SER A 120 -18.93 9.24 -32.41
CA SER A 120 -19.38 8.16 -33.32
C SER A 120 -20.47 8.54 -34.34
N LYS A 121 -20.73 9.83 -34.62
CA LYS A 121 -21.75 10.23 -35.60
C LYS A 121 -21.25 10.82 -36.92
N GLU A 122 -19.95 10.99 -37.11
CA GLU A 122 -19.41 11.68 -38.29
C GLU A 122 -18.61 10.79 -39.26
N GLN A 123 -18.89 9.48 -39.30
CA GLN A 123 -18.40 8.60 -40.36
C GLN A 123 -19.56 7.86 -41.05
N LYS A 124 -20.49 8.62 -41.61
CA LYS A 124 -21.47 8.13 -42.60
C LYS A 124 -21.63 9.11 -43.76
N HIS A 125 -20.54 9.45 -44.45
CA HIS A 125 -20.61 9.92 -45.84
C HIS A 125 -19.24 9.90 -46.52
N GLY A 126 -19.12 9.20 -47.65
CA GLY A 126 -17.92 9.18 -48.51
C GLY A 126 -17.52 7.75 -48.93
N HIS A 127 -18.27 7.09 -49.81
CA HIS A 127 -18.03 7.01 -51.27
C HIS A 127 -17.17 5.81 -51.71
N SER A 128 -17.89 4.77 -52.16
CA SER A 128 -17.62 3.81 -53.25
C SER A 128 -16.25 3.83 -53.95
N THR A 129 -15.60 2.66 -53.98
CA THR A 129 -15.24 1.96 -55.24
C THR A 129 -15.14 0.46 -55.00
N GLY A 130 -15.76 -0.33 -55.87
CA GLY A 130 -15.80 -1.79 -55.74
C GLY A 130 -14.58 -2.50 -56.32
N HIS A 131 -14.27 -3.66 -55.76
CA HIS A 131 -13.79 -4.82 -56.51
C HIS A 131 -14.27 -6.11 -55.81
N LYS A 132 -14.70 -7.06 -56.65
CA LYS A 132 -15.38 -8.31 -56.31
C LYS A 132 -14.34 -9.42 -56.13
N ALA A 133 -14.34 -10.10 -54.99
CA ALA A 133 -13.86 -11.48 -54.84
C ALA A 133 -14.54 -12.12 -53.62
N GLU A 134 -15.29 -13.21 -53.83
CA GLU A 134 -15.74 -14.11 -52.77
C GLU A 134 -14.73 -15.28 -52.60
N PRO A 135 -14.96 -16.25 -51.69
CA PRO A 135 -14.35 -16.34 -50.38
C PRO A 135 -13.31 -17.48 -50.31
N ILE A 136 -12.38 -17.43 -49.35
CA ILE A 136 -11.56 -18.60 -49.01
C ILE A 136 -11.74 -18.91 -47.52
N GLU A 137 -12.43 -20.02 -47.29
CA GLU A 137 -12.59 -20.70 -46.02
C GLU A 137 -11.26 -21.39 -45.68
N ILE A 138 -10.56 -20.91 -44.66
CA ILE A 138 -9.47 -21.66 -44.01
C ILE A 138 -9.90 -21.90 -42.58
N ILE A 139 -10.33 -23.15 -42.36
CA ILE A 139 -10.49 -23.75 -41.04
C ILE A 139 -9.10 -23.81 -40.41
N HIS A 140 -8.86 -23.04 -39.36
CA HIS A 140 -7.77 -23.33 -38.44
C HIS A 140 -8.32 -23.47 -37.03
N SER A 141 -7.95 -24.61 -36.45
CA SER A 141 -8.29 -25.14 -35.14
C SER A 141 -7.90 -24.21 -34.00
N THR A 142 -8.76 -24.21 -32.98
CA THR A 142 -8.51 -24.08 -31.54
C THR A 142 -7.05 -23.85 -31.14
N THR A 143 -6.80 -22.64 -30.62
CA THR A 143 -5.92 -22.42 -29.48
C THR A 143 -6.66 -21.43 -28.58
N ASP A 144 -7.56 -21.98 -27.77
CA ASP A 144 -8.14 -21.29 -26.62
C ASP A 144 -7.03 -21.05 -25.58
N ASP A 145 -7.07 -19.85 -25.02
CA ASP A 145 -6.67 -19.50 -23.66
C ASP A 145 -5.20 -19.67 -23.26
N LEU A 146 -4.37 -18.68 -23.60
CA LEU A 146 -3.35 -18.11 -22.71
C LEU A 146 -2.93 -16.74 -23.27
N ASP A 147 -3.53 -15.66 -22.77
CA ASP A 147 -2.95 -14.32 -22.89
C ASP A 147 -3.05 -13.64 -21.53
N GLU A 148 -1.98 -13.79 -20.74
CA GLU A 148 -1.68 -12.94 -19.60
C GLU A 148 -1.17 -11.61 -20.14
N THR A 149 -2.05 -10.64 -20.36
CA THR A 149 -1.65 -9.25 -20.51
C THR A 149 -1.69 -8.58 -19.15
N GLU A 150 -0.51 -8.48 -18.50
CA GLU A 150 -0.30 -7.52 -17.43
C GLU A 150 -0.43 -6.11 -18.02
N ASP A 151 -1.59 -5.48 -17.84
CA ASP A 151 -1.79 -4.06 -18.10
C ASP A 151 -1.09 -3.24 -17.00
N TYR A 152 0.21 -2.98 -17.19
CA TYR A 152 0.84 -1.80 -16.60
C TYR A 152 0.26 -0.59 -17.33
N GLU A 153 -0.66 0.15 -16.70
CA GLU A 153 -1.01 1.48 -17.18
C GLU A 153 0.23 2.38 -17.08
N GLU A 154 0.78 2.71 -18.24
CA GLU A 154 1.86 3.67 -18.44
C GLU A 154 1.38 5.03 -17.91
N GLU A 155 2.02 5.55 -16.86
CA GLU A 155 1.75 6.90 -16.37
C GLU A 155 2.20 7.91 -17.44
N ASP A 156 1.24 8.44 -18.21
CA ASP A 156 1.45 9.60 -19.08
C ASP A 156 1.75 10.82 -18.19
N TYR A 157 3.05 11.05 -17.94
CA TYR A 157 3.53 12.32 -17.45
C TYR A 157 3.44 13.32 -18.60
N ASP A 158 2.46 14.23 -18.53
CA ASP A 158 2.40 15.39 -19.43
C ASP A 158 3.77 16.09 -19.40
N ALA A 159 4.45 16.12 -20.55
CA ALA A 159 5.65 16.91 -20.73
C ALA A 159 5.28 18.37 -20.48
N VAL A 160 5.79 18.93 -19.38
CA VAL A 160 5.69 20.37 -19.11
C VAL A 160 6.46 21.07 -20.21
N GLU A 161 5.74 21.64 -21.18
CA GLU A 161 6.32 22.58 -22.13
C GLU A 161 6.87 23.76 -21.34
N LEU A 162 8.20 23.83 -21.26
CA LEU A 162 8.89 24.99 -20.72
C LEU A 162 8.67 26.14 -21.71
N ASP A 163 7.84 27.10 -21.33
CA ASP A 163 7.72 28.35 -22.06
C ASP A 163 9.00 29.18 -21.89
N GLU A 164 9.45 29.80 -22.98
CA GLU A 164 10.68 30.62 -23.03
C GLU A 164 10.62 31.92 -22.19
N ASN A 165 9.58 32.13 -21.38
CA ASN A 165 9.45 33.33 -20.55
C ASN A 165 9.53 32.98 -19.07
N GLY A 166 10.77 33.10 -18.58
CA GLY A 166 11.19 32.77 -17.22
C GLY A 166 10.29 33.25 -16.10
N TYR A 167 9.98 32.31 -15.21
CA TYR A 167 9.55 32.60 -13.85
C TYR A 167 10.73 33.20 -13.07
N ARG A 168 10.70 34.52 -12.94
CA ARG A 168 11.49 35.27 -11.97
C ARG A 168 10.70 35.31 -10.65
N GLY A 169 10.91 34.29 -9.83
CA GLY A 169 10.47 34.23 -8.44
C GLY A 169 11.68 34.35 -7.52
N ASP A 170 11.55 35.21 -6.52
CA ASP A 170 12.56 35.75 -5.62
C ASP A 170 13.37 34.66 -4.88
N ALA A 171 14.69 34.72 -4.99
CA ALA A 171 15.62 33.97 -4.15
C ALA A 171 16.13 34.96 -3.10
N SER A 172 15.55 34.90 -1.91
CA SER A 172 16.10 35.52 -0.70
C SER A 172 15.86 34.60 0.49
N ASP A 173 16.98 34.07 0.98
CA ASP A 173 17.30 33.77 2.37
C ASP A 173 16.44 32.75 3.11
N GLU A 174 16.83 31.45 3.08
CA GLU A 174 16.92 30.58 4.26
C GLU A 174 17.97 29.47 3.96
N ASP A 175 19.26 29.80 4.15
CA ASP A 175 20.31 28.80 4.32
C ASP A 175 20.15 28.17 5.72
N GLU A 176 19.35 27.11 5.86
CA GLU A 176 19.45 26.23 7.02
C GLU A 176 20.66 25.31 6.84
N VAL A 177 21.72 25.69 7.55
CA VAL A 177 22.93 24.90 7.78
C VAL A 177 22.53 23.62 8.50
N PHE A 178 22.72 22.48 7.84
CA PHE A 178 22.79 21.18 8.52
C PHE A 178 24.09 21.18 9.35
N GLU A 179 23.97 21.28 10.67
CA GLU A 179 25.06 20.94 11.58
C GLU A 179 25.13 19.40 11.69
N ASP A 180 26.34 18.87 11.51
CA ASP A 180 26.66 17.45 11.61
C ASP A 180 26.41 16.93 13.03
N ASP A 181 25.44 16.03 13.20
CA ASP A 181 25.14 15.27 14.44
C ASP A 181 26.23 14.20 14.74
N GLU A 182 27.52 14.53 14.65
CA GLU A 182 28.63 13.59 14.93
C GLU A 182 29.27 13.80 16.32
N GLU A 183 28.89 14.84 17.07
CA GLU A 183 29.51 15.20 18.35
C GLU A 183 28.82 14.58 19.59
N LEU A 184 27.59 14.07 19.46
CA LEU A 184 26.82 13.52 20.59
C LEU A 184 27.24 12.08 21.00
N ASP A 185 27.93 11.34 20.12
CA ASP A 185 28.33 9.96 20.40
C ASP A 185 29.65 9.85 21.21
N GLU A 186 30.52 10.87 21.18
CA GLU A 186 31.80 10.82 21.90
C GLU A 186 31.67 11.13 23.40
N GLU A 187 30.79 12.05 23.79
CA GLU A 187 30.59 12.42 25.19
C GLU A 187 29.97 11.27 25.99
N GLN A 188 28.98 10.60 25.40
CA GLN A 188 28.33 9.44 26.02
C GLN A 188 29.28 8.24 26.16
N LYS A 189 30.16 8.02 25.18
CA LYS A 189 31.19 6.96 25.21
C LYS A 189 32.29 7.24 26.24
N ASN A 190 32.59 8.51 26.50
CA ASN A 190 33.57 8.90 27.51
C ASN A 190 33.03 8.79 28.94
N ASP A 191 31.76 9.10 29.15
CA ASP A 191 31.11 8.93 30.46
C ASP A 191 30.97 7.45 30.86
N ASP A 192 30.61 6.58 29.92
CA ASP A 192 30.52 5.13 30.17
C ASP A 192 31.88 4.52 30.53
N LYS A 193 32.96 4.97 29.86
CA LYS A 193 34.34 4.58 30.20
C LYS A 193 34.75 5.08 31.58
N LYS A 194 34.29 6.26 31.99
CA LYS A 194 34.64 6.87 33.28
C LYS A 194 33.91 6.16 34.43
N GLN A 195 32.63 5.84 34.26
CA GLN A 195 31.89 5.02 35.22
C GLN A 195 32.51 3.63 35.36
N THR A 196 32.82 2.97 34.25
CA THR A 196 33.42 1.62 34.28
C THR A 196 34.78 1.62 34.99
N LYS A 197 35.63 2.64 34.75
CA LYS A 197 36.91 2.77 35.45
C LYS A 197 36.77 3.11 36.93
N SER A 198 35.74 3.87 37.32
CA SER A 198 35.48 4.15 38.74
C SER A 198 35.01 2.90 39.48
N PHE A 199 34.13 2.10 38.86
CA PHE A 199 33.62 0.85 39.42
C PHE A 199 34.71 -0.21 39.56
N LEU A 200 35.59 -0.35 38.55
CA LEU A 200 36.71 -1.28 38.63
C LEU A 200 37.72 -0.87 39.72
N ARG A 201 37.90 0.43 39.95
CA ARG A 201 38.79 0.93 41.01
C ARG A 201 38.20 0.71 42.41
N GLU A 202 36.88 0.78 42.56
CA GLU A 202 36.18 0.46 43.81
C GLU A 202 36.30 -1.04 44.15
N ILE A 203 36.20 -1.92 43.15
CA ILE A 203 36.42 -3.37 43.32
C ILE A 203 37.88 -3.68 43.70
N GLU A 204 38.85 -2.98 43.08
CA GLU A 204 40.29 -3.19 43.35
C GLU A 204 40.72 -2.63 44.72
N GLU A 205 39.97 -1.68 45.29
CA GLU A 205 40.17 -1.16 46.65
C GLU A 205 39.48 -2.04 47.72
N GLU A 206 38.45 -2.83 47.38
CA GLU A 206 37.83 -3.81 48.30
C GLU A 206 38.60 -5.16 48.40
N GLU A 207 39.48 -5.48 47.44
CA GLU A 207 40.25 -6.74 47.42
C GLU A 207 41.63 -6.67 48.14
N LYS A 208 41.90 -5.60 48.91
CA LYS A 208 43.16 -5.38 49.65
C LYS A 208 42.97 -5.21 51.15
#